data_AF-A0A9E2FY56-F1
#
_entry.id   AF-A0A9E2FY56-F1
#
_cell.length_a   1.000
_cell.length_b   1.000
_cell.length_c   1.000
_cell.angle_alpha   90.00
_cell.angle_beta   90.00
_cell.angle_gamma   90.00
#
_symmetry.space_group_name_H-M   'P 1'
#
loop_
_entity.id
_entity.type
_entity.pdbx_description
1 polymer ?
#
loop_
_entity_poly.entity_id
_entity_poly.type
_entity_poly.pdbx_seq_one_letter_code
_entity_poly.pdbx_strand_id
1 'polypeptide(L)'
;MTFSCNYEEPVSVRRCGKQQQEILLINERYQHFLQDIGFTSFTAAWTFAGGEIIKEKGERTVLRVQFPCATSREANHGQGLEEDTVFYIKKHCQRLSLWQRLLCLLRPLASCGEGLKEFHNFCRFRQNGLATAVPVAAGIKFSSFLRADSLLITQDFSPLTALENIVLQQPETLQGQGNQQKKNNILRAIARYARHMHDSGMNQKDFNATHILLQDLEAEQPQVALFDLQRVDHNPLNRFRWPIKALAELNYTLPPAIFSESDRIFLFSTYKGKESLSALDRWQYRLIRRKTDRIARHTRKRGLAPKMTGIE
;
A
#
# COMPACT_ATOMS: atom_id res chain seq x y z
N MET A 1 17.28 -12.57 13.56
CA MET A 1 16.35 -11.64 14.27
C MET A 1 14.94 -11.92 13.78
N THR A 2 14.00 -12.32 14.63
CA THR A 2 12.58 -12.45 14.26
C THR A 2 11.98 -11.04 14.11
N PHE A 3 11.71 -10.63 12.88
CA PHE A 3 11.05 -9.35 12.62
C PHE A 3 9.57 -9.46 13.02
N SER A 4 9.22 -9.09 14.25
CA SER A 4 7.81 -8.89 14.61
C SER A 4 7.26 -7.72 13.81
N CYS A 5 6.35 -8.00 12.87
CA CYS A 5 5.80 -7.03 11.93
C CYS A 5 4.60 -6.30 12.56
N ASN A 6 4.86 -5.33 13.43
CA ASN A 6 3.84 -4.32 13.71
C ASN A 6 3.70 -3.44 12.46
N TYR A 7 2.59 -3.54 11.73
CA TYR A 7 2.39 -2.83 10.46
C TYR A 7 2.15 -1.32 10.61
N GLU A 8 1.96 -0.81 11.83
CA GLU A 8 1.71 0.60 12.14
C GLU A 8 2.95 1.32 12.66
N GLU A 9 3.92 0.59 13.21
CA GLU A 9 5.09 1.16 13.88
C GLU A 9 5.88 2.14 13.00
N PRO A 10 6.18 3.37 13.47
CA PRO A 10 7.05 4.28 12.75
C PRO A 10 8.41 3.65 12.41
N VAL A 11 8.96 4.05 11.28
CA VAL A 11 10.24 3.53 10.80
C VAL A 11 11.35 4.56 11.05
N SER A 12 12.39 4.14 11.77
CA SER A 12 13.65 4.88 11.86
C SER A 12 14.46 4.64 10.60
N VAL A 13 14.88 5.73 9.93
CA VAL A 13 15.56 5.67 8.64
C VAL A 13 16.97 6.23 8.76
N ARG A 14 17.95 5.44 8.33
CA ARG A 14 19.34 5.84 8.18
C ARG A 14 19.67 6.10 6.72
N ARG A 15 20.40 7.18 6.46
CA ARG A 15 20.99 7.44 5.14
C ARG A 15 22.35 6.75 5.04
N CYS A 16 22.52 5.92 4.02
CA CYS A 16 23.75 5.24 3.64
C CYS A 16 24.28 5.77 2.31
N GLY A 17 25.61 5.85 2.18
CA GLY A 17 26.31 6.28 0.96
C GLY A 17 27.36 7.36 1.21
N LYS A 18 28.56 7.18 0.66
CA LYS A 18 29.68 8.15 0.73
C LYS A 18 29.74 9.09 -0.49
N GLN A 19 29.01 8.78 -1.56
CA GLN A 19 29.08 9.49 -2.84
C GLN A 19 27.98 10.56 -2.96
N GLN A 20 28.31 11.73 -3.50
CA GLN A 20 27.37 12.86 -3.64
C GLN A 20 26.18 12.59 -4.58
N GLN A 21 26.29 11.61 -5.49
CA GLN A 21 25.32 11.39 -6.59
C GLN A 21 24.32 10.24 -6.35
N GLU A 22 24.51 9.45 -5.30
CA GLU A 22 23.57 8.39 -4.92
C GLU A 22 23.11 8.52 -3.47
N ILE A 23 21.89 8.06 -3.21
CA ILE A 23 21.32 7.95 -1.87
C ILE A 23 20.73 6.57 -1.70
N LEU A 24 21.05 5.93 -0.58
CA LEU A 24 20.32 4.79 -0.06
C LEU A 24 19.76 5.15 1.32
N LEU A 25 18.47 4.95 1.52
CA LEU A 25 17.77 5.05 2.79
C LEU A 25 17.45 3.64 3.25
N ILE A 26 17.77 3.33 4.51
CA ILE A 26 17.59 2.02 5.10
C ILE A 26 16.76 2.16 6.37
N ASN A 27 15.72 1.33 6.51
CA ASN A 27 15.07 1.09 7.79
C ASN A 27 16.08 0.45 8.74
N GLU A 28 16.37 1.11 9.86
CA GLU A 28 17.45 0.70 10.77
C GLU A 28 17.29 -0.74 11.28
N ARG A 29 16.04 -1.23 11.40
CA ARG A 29 15.76 -2.63 11.78
C ARG A 29 16.36 -3.63 10.81
N TYR A 30 16.50 -3.28 9.53
CA TYR A 30 17.02 -4.16 8.48
C TYR A 30 18.47 -3.86 8.13
N GLN A 31 19.16 -2.97 8.87
CA GLN A 31 20.52 -2.56 8.52
C GLN A 31 21.49 -3.74 8.46
N HIS A 32 21.51 -4.60 9.48
CA HIS A 32 22.39 -5.77 9.51
C HIS A 32 22.05 -6.76 8.41
N PHE A 33 20.77 -7.09 8.24
CA PHE A 33 20.30 -7.97 7.16
C PHE A 33 20.73 -7.47 5.78
N LEU A 34 20.55 -6.17 5.49
CA LEU A 34 20.95 -5.58 4.22
C LEU A 34 22.47 -5.55 4.04
N GLN A 35 23.25 -5.44 5.12
CA GLN A 35 24.71 -5.58 5.07
C GLN A 35 25.12 -7.01 4.71
N ASP A 36 24.47 -8.01 5.30
CA ASP A 36 24.78 -9.43 5.09
C ASP A 36 24.52 -9.86 3.63
N ILE A 37 23.46 -9.35 3.01
CA ILE A 37 23.16 -9.61 1.58
C ILE A 37 23.88 -8.64 0.62
N GLY A 38 24.77 -7.78 1.13
CA GLY A 38 25.58 -6.87 0.31
C GLY A 38 24.87 -5.61 -0.19
N PHE A 39 23.64 -5.31 0.26
CA PHE A 39 22.85 -4.12 -0.11
C PHE A 39 23.30 -2.88 0.68
N THR A 40 24.59 -2.55 0.58
CA THR A 40 25.23 -1.45 1.34
C THR A 40 25.25 -0.11 0.59
N SER A 41 24.95 -0.12 -0.71
CA SER A 41 24.88 1.07 -1.58
C SER A 41 23.68 0.98 -2.53
N PHE A 42 23.27 2.13 -3.09
CA PHE A 42 22.22 2.13 -4.12
C PHE A 42 22.62 1.23 -5.28
N THR A 43 23.86 1.39 -5.76
CA THR A 43 24.35 0.65 -6.92
C THR A 43 24.28 -0.87 -6.68
N ALA A 44 24.67 -1.36 -5.50
CA ALA A 44 24.59 -2.78 -5.17
C ALA A 44 23.15 -3.34 -5.19
N ALA A 45 22.20 -2.62 -4.56
CA ALA A 45 20.79 -3.02 -4.57
C ALA A 45 20.16 -2.89 -5.97
N TRP A 46 20.59 -1.90 -6.76
CA TRP A 46 20.09 -1.66 -8.11
C TRP A 46 20.54 -2.75 -9.10
N THR A 47 21.79 -3.18 -9.04
CA THR A 47 22.36 -4.20 -9.95
C THR A 47 21.98 -5.62 -9.55
N PHE A 48 21.32 -5.82 -8.42
CA PHE A 48 20.84 -7.13 -8.00
C PHE A 48 19.94 -7.75 -9.07
N ALA A 49 20.34 -8.94 -9.55
CA ALA A 49 19.70 -9.67 -10.65
C ALA A 49 18.99 -10.96 -10.20
N GLY A 50 18.85 -11.18 -8.89
CA GLY A 50 18.13 -12.34 -8.36
C GLY A 50 16.62 -12.12 -8.22
N GLY A 51 15.91 -13.21 -7.94
CA GLY A 51 14.46 -13.22 -7.74
C GLY A 51 13.65 -13.40 -9.03
N GLU A 52 12.33 -13.40 -8.87
CA GLU A 52 11.36 -13.58 -9.94
C GLU A 52 10.78 -12.22 -10.36
N ILE A 53 10.71 -11.93 -11.66
CA ILE A 53 10.04 -10.73 -12.17
C ILE A 53 8.53 -10.98 -12.17
N ILE A 54 7.82 -10.34 -11.23
CA ILE A 54 6.35 -10.46 -11.13
C ILE A 54 5.61 -9.42 -11.99
N LYS A 55 6.28 -8.32 -12.36
CA LYS A 55 5.67 -7.25 -13.16
C LYS A 55 6.71 -6.41 -13.88
N GLU A 56 6.50 -6.24 -15.17
CA GLU A 56 7.28 -5.30 -15.99
C GLU A 56 6.32 -4.41 -16.79
N LYS A 57 6.51 -3.09 -16.69
CA LYS A 57 5.69 -2.11 -17.41
C LYS A 57 6.49 -0.87 -17.73
N GLY A 58 6.92 -0.75 -18.99
CA GLY A 58 7.75 0.37 -19.44
C GLY A 58 9.04 0.43 -18.63
N GLU A 59 9.31 1.58 -18.03
CA GLU A 59 10.53 1.80 -17.22
C GLU A 59 10.42 1.33 -15.76
N ARG A 60 9.41 0.50 -15.42
CA ARG A 60 9.19 -0.05 -14.07
C ARG A 60 9.24 -1.56 -14.08
N THR A 61 10.05 -2.12 -13.18
CA THR A 61 10.13 -3.57 -12.93
C THR A 61 9.89 -3.85 -11.45
N VAL A 62 9.16 -4.91 -11.14
CA VAL A 62 8.94 -5.39 -9.77
C VAL A 62 9.45 -6.82 -9.67
N LEU A 63 10.36 -7.04 -8.74
CA LEU A 63 10.96 -8.33 -8.43
C LEU A 63 10.39 -8.84 -7.11
N ARG A 64 10.10 -10.14 -7.04
CA ARG A 64 9.89 -10.89 -5.80
C ARG A 64 11.16 -11.65 -5.48
N VAL A 65 11.71 -11.44 -4.30
CA VAL A 65 12.98 -12.03 -3.87
C VAL A 65 12.77 -12.74 -2.54
N GLN A 66 13.35 -13.93 -2.40
CA GLN A 66 13.37 -14.67 -1.15
C GLN A 66 14.80 -14.66 -0.62
N PHE A 67 14.94 -14.34 0.66
CA PHE A 67 16.23 -14.44 1.35
C PHE A 67 16.09 -15.41 2.52
N PRO A 68 17.09 -16.30 2.73
CA PRO A 68 17.14 -17.15 3.90
C PRO A 68 17.09 -16.31 5.16
N CYS A 69 16.23 -16.67 6.11
CA CYS A 69 16.17 -15.98 7.39
C CYS A 69 17.53 -16.12 8.10
N ALA A 70 18.15 -15.01 8.49
CA ALA A 70 19.32 -15.03 9.36
C ALA A 70 18.89 -15.49 10.76
N THR A 71 18.86 -16.81 10.97
CA THR A 71 18.75 -17.41 12.30
C THR A 71 19.98 -17.00 13.09
N SER A 72 19.72 -16.43 14.27
CA SER A 72 20.71 -16.41 15.33
C SER A 72 21.17 -17.85 15.57
N ARG A 73 22.47 -18.10 15.37
CA ARG A 73 23.14 -19.25 15.98
C ARG A 73 22.88 -19.16 17.48
N GLU A 74 22.10 -20.11 18.00
CA GLU A 74 21.71 -20.38 19.40
C GLU A 74 20.19 -20.33 19.61
N ALA A 75 19.52 -21.41 19.22
CA ALA A 75 18.33 -21.89 19.90
C ALA A 75 18.36 -23.42 19.87
N ASN A 76 18.68 -24.00 21.02
CA ASN A 76 18.60 -25.44 21.26
C ASN A 76 17.16 -25.92 21.08
N HIS A 77 17.03 -27.08 20.43
CA HIS A 77 15.90 -28.01 20.46
C HIS A 77 14.55 -27.54 19.90
N GLY A 78 14.18 -28.17 18.77
CA GLY A 78 12.79 -28.48 18.44
C GLY A 78 12.15 -27.59 17.38
N GLN A 79 12.11 -28.11 16.14
CA GLN A 79 11.15 -27.77 15.08
C GLN A 79 10.81 -26.27 14.91
N GLY A 80 11.69 -25.53 14.21
CA GLY A 80 11.31 -24.28 13.56
C GLY A 80 11.55 -24.43 12.06
N LEU A 81 10.48 -24.38 11.25
CA LEU A 81 10.60 -24.21 9.81
C LEU A 81 11.41 -22.93 9.56
N GLU A 82 12.54 -23.06 8.86
CA GLU A 82 13.28 -21.93 8.30
C GLU A 82 12.37 -21.25 7.26
N GLU A 83 11.55 -20.30 7.69
CA GLU A 83 10.71 -19.54 6.75
C GLU A 83 11.56 -18.46 6.07
N ASP A 84 11.84 -18.67 4.78
CA ASP A 84 12.41 -17.65 3.91
C ASP A 84 11.59 -16.35 3.98
N THR A 85 12.25 -15.23 4.22
CA THR A 85 11.57 -13.94 4.22
C THR A 85 11.48 -13.42 2.79
N VAL A 86 10.25 -13.10 2.36
CA VAL A 86 9.96 -12.58 1.02
C VAL A 86 10.05 -11.06 1.03
N PHE A 87 10.62 -10.49 -0.03
CA PHE A 87 10.73 -9.06 -0.26
C PHE A 87 10.32 -8.70 -1.70
N TYR A 88 9.84 -7.48 -1.88
CA TYR A 88 9.57 -6.91 -3.19
C TYR A 88 10.51 -5.75 -3.48
N ILE A 89 11.18 -5.80 -4.63
CA ILE A 89 12.04 -4.72 -5.12
C ILE A 89 11.37 -4.08 -6.33
N LYS A 90 10.90 -2.84 -6.17
CA LYS A 90 10.38 -2.02 -7.26
C LYS A 90 11.51 -1.14 -7.78
N LYS A 91 11.88 -1.32 -9.05
CA LYS A 91 12.89 -0.50 -9.76
C LYS A 91 12.19 0.41 -10.76
N HIS A 92 12.62 1.66 -10.82
CA HIS A 92 12.08 2.68 -11.69
C HIS A 92 13.22 3.42 -12.37
N CYS A 93 13.32 3.32 -13.69
CA CYS A 93 14.12 4.25 -14.48
C CYS A 93 13.19 5.40 -14.83
N GLN A 94 13.50 6.64 -14.45
CA GLN A 94 12.60 7.76 -14.67
C GLN A 94 13.28 8.84 -15.50
N ARG A 95 12.70 9.15 -16.65
CA ARG A 95 13.02 10.38 -17.38
C ARG A 95 12.37 11.58 -16.70
N LEU A 96 13.19 12.54 -16.28
CA LEU A 96 12.77 13.77 -15.65
C LEU A 96 12.58 14.87 -16.71
N SER A 97 11.55 15.70 -16.53
CA SER A 97 11.44 16.97 -17.22
C SER A 97 12.43 17.99 -16.65
N LEU A 98 12.72 19.05 -17.40
CA LEU A 98 13.58 20.16 -16.92
C LEU A 98 13.04 20.77 -15.62
N TRP A 99 11.71 20.91 -15.52
CA TRP A 99 11.06 21.39 -14.31
C TRP A 99 11.23 20.45 -13.12
N GLN A 100 11.06 19.14 -13.32
CA GLN A 100 11.30 18.16 -12.26
C GLN A 100 12.76 18.17 -11.82
N ARG A 101 13.69 18.32 -12.77
CA ARG A 101 15.12 18.43 -12.47
C ARG A 101 15.44 19.69 -11.66
N LEU A 102 14.89 20.84 -12.05
CA LEU A 102 15.06 22.09 -11.30
C LEU A 102 14.51 21.95 -9.87
N LEU A 103 13.33 21.36 -9.72
CA LEU A 103 12.76 21.08 -8.40
C LEU A 103 13.65 20.15 -7.56
N CYS A 104 14.30 19.17 -8.18
CA CYS A 104 15.27 18.29 -7.52
C CYS A 104 16.54 19.01 -7.03
N LEU A 105 16.91 20.12 -7.65
CA LEU A 105 18.03 20.95 -7.19
C LEU A 105 17.64 21.86 -6.03
N LEU A 106 16.37 22.29 -6.00
CA LEU A 106 15.83 23.21 -4.99
C LEU A 106 15.29 22.49 -3.74
N ARG A 107 15.01 21.19 -3.83
CA ARG A 107 14.47 20.38 -2.73
C ARG A 107 15.43 19.27 -2.34
N PRO A 108 15.32 18.73 -1.11
CA PRO A 108 16.07 17.54 -0.73
C PRO A 108 15.84 16.42 -1.76
N LEU A 109 16.91 15.72 -2.15
CA LEU A 109 16.89 14.60 -3.10
C LEU A 109 15.78 13.56 -2.81
N ALA A 110 15.34 13.47 -1.55
CA ALA A 110 14.19 12.73 -1.06
C ALA A 110 12.88 12.91 -1.87
N SER A 111 12.73 14.03 -2.59
CA SER A 111 11.54 14.32 -3.41
C SER A 111 11.64 13.80 -4.85
N CYS A 112 12.75 13.16 -5.22
CA CYS A 112 13.06 12.78 -6.59
C CYS A 112 13.06 11.25 -6.72
N GLY A 113 12.49 10.75 -7.82
CA GLY A 113 12.33 9.32 -8.07
C GLY A 113 11.04 8.74 -7.48
N GLU A 114 10.33 7.97 -8.29
CA GLU A 114 9.07 7.33 -7.89
C GLU A 114 9.24 6.35 -6.72
N GLY A 115 10.32 5.55 -6.70
CA GLY A 115 10.57 4.60 -5.62
C GLY A 115 10.82 5.29 -4.27
N LEU A 116 11.62 6.35 -4.27
CA LEU A 116 11.92 7.13 -3.07
C LEU A 116 10.68 7.87 -2.56
N LYS A 117 9.87 8.44 -3.46
CA LYS A 117 8.60 9.06 -3.11
C LYS A 117 7.62 8.06 -2.48
N GLU A 118 7.51 6.86 -3.04
CA GLU A 118 6.66 5.80 -2.48
C GLU A 118 7.15 5.38 -1.09
N PHE A 119 8.46 5.24 -0.88
CA PHE A 119 9.06 4.96 0.43
C PHE A 119 8.68 6.00 1.50
N HIS A 120 8.75 7.29 1.16
CA HIS A 120 8.35 8.36 2.07
C HIS A 120 6.85 8.32 2.39
N ASN A 121 6.01 7.90 1.43
CA ASN A 121 4.58 7.71 1.71
C ASN A 121 4.35 6.56 2.70
N PHE A 122 5.06 5.43 2.55
CA PHE A 122 5.03 4.34 3.54
C PHE A 122 5.47 4.83 4.93
N CYS A 123 6.60 5.53 5.02
CA CYS A 123 7.09 6.08 6.29
C CYS A 123 6.07 7.04 6.92
N ARG A 124 5.46 7.92 6.14
CA ARG A 124 4.50 8.90 6.63
C ARG A 124 3.17 8.28 7.07
N PHE A 125 2.70 7.24 6.39
CA PHE A 125 1.53 6.47 6.84
C PHE A 125 1.78 5.89 8.23
N ARG A 126 2.91 5.19 8.40
CA ARG A 126 3.29 4.56 9.67
C ARG A 126 3.54 5.57 10.79
N GLN A 127 4.14 6.72 10.48
CA GLN A 127 4.26 7.84 11.44
C GLN A 127 2.91 8.36 11.95
N ASN A 128 1.82 8.16 11.20
CA ASN A 128 0.46 8.51 11.61
C ASN A 128 -0.34 7.29 12.11
N GLY A 129 0.31 6.15 12.39
CA GLY A 129 -0.37 4.94 12.84
C GLY A 129 -1.30 4.31 11.80
N LEU A 130 -1.02 4.51 10.50
CA LEU A 130 -1.72 3.81 9.43
C LEU A 130 -0.91 2.59 9.02
N ALA A 131 -1.52 1.41 9.15
CA ALA A 131 -0.85 0.16 8.85
C ALA A 131 -0.54 0.02 7.35
N THR A 132 0.69 -0.36 7.03
CA THR A 132 1.12 -0.57 5.65
C THR A 132 2.16 -1.67 5.58
N ALA A 133 2.48 -2.12 4.36
CA ALA A 133 3.70 -2.88 4.11
C ALA A 133 4.93 -2.22 4.76
N VAL A 134 5.87 -3.03 5.24
CA VAL A 134 7.07 -2.53 5.91
C VAL A 134 8.05 -2.02 4.85
N PRO A 135 8.37 -0.71 4.82
CA PRO A 135 9.42 -0.20 3.95
C PRO A 135 10.79 -0.60 4.53
N VAL A 136 11.59 -1.27 3.72
CA VAL A 136 12.89 -1.83 4.14
C VAL A 136 14.02 -0.91 3.70
N ALA A 137 14.02 -0.50 2.43
CA ALA A 137 14.98 0.46 1.91
C ALA A 137 14.43 1.18 0.68
N ALA A 138 15.02 2.31 0.35
CA ALA A 138 14.80 2.98 -0.92
C ALA A 138 16.04 3.75 -1.34
N GLY A 139 16.18 4.03 -2.62
CA GLY A 139 17.29 4.84 -3.06
C GLY A 139 17.08 5.48 -4.41
N ILE A 140 17.99 6.37 -4.74
CA ILE A 140 18.02 7.10 -6.01
C ILE A 140 19.46 7.32 -6.45
N LYS A 141 19.70 7.24 -7.76
CA LYS A 141 20.91 7.68 -8.43
C LYS A 141 20.56 8.43 -9.70
N PHE A 142 21.26 9.53 -9.97
CA PHE A 142 21.14 10.23 -11.25
C PHE A 142 22.13 9.63 -12.24
N SER A 143 21.63 8.88 -13.23
CA SER A 143 22.46 8.33 -14.31
C SER A 143 22.77 9.37 -15.39
N SER A 144 21.98 10.45 -15.47
CA SER A 144 22.24 11.63 -16.30
C SER A 144 21.49 12.85 -15.75
N PHE A 145 21.68 14.03 -16.37
CA PHE A 145 20.99 15.26 -15.93
C PHE A 145 19.46 15.14 -15.91
N LEU A 146 18.88 14.35 -16.83
CA LEU A 146 17.42 14.17 -16.96
C LEU A 146 16.98 12.72 -16.73
N ARG A 147 17.81 11.88 -16.10
CA ARG A 147 17.40 10.52 -15.73
C ARG A 147 17.75 10.24 -14.28
N ALA A 148 16.77 9.71 -13.57
CA ALA A 148 16.90 9.26 -12.19
C ALA A 148 16.44 7.82 -12.10
N ASP A 149 17.32 6.96 -11.62
CA ASP A 149 17.02 5.57 -11.31
C ASP A 149 16.69 5.50 -9.83
N SER A 150 15.56 4.90 -9.48
CA SER A 150 15.11 4.82 -8.09
C SER A 150 14.52 3.46 -7.76
N LEU A 151 14.76 3.00 -6.54
CA LEU A 151 14.25 1.73 -6.05
C LEU A 151 13.51 1.87 -4.73
N LEU A 152 12.59 0.95 -4.48
CA LEU A 152 11.92 0.72 -3.21
C LEU A 152 11.96 -0.78 -2.91
N ILE A 153 12.38 -1.13 -1.70
CA ILE A 153 12.32 -2.47 -1.14
C ILE A 153 11.28 -2.47 -0.03
N THR A 154 10.30 -3.37 -0.11
CA THR A 154 9.35 -3.64 0.96
C THR A 154 9.45 -5.10 1.37
N GLN A 155 9.22 -5.40 2.65
CA GLN A 155 8.97 -6.77 3.06
C GLN A 155 7.61 -7.21 2.51
N ASP A 156 7.45 -8.52 2.30
CA ASP A 156 6.16 -9.11 2.00
C ASP A 156 5.11 -8.83 3.08
N PHE A 157 3.86 -8.96 2.67
CA PHE A 157 2.69 -8.61 3.43
C PHE A 157 2.15 -9.81 4.23
N SER A 158 2.78 -10.99 4.19
CA SER A 158 2.37 -12.14 5.01
C SER A 158 2.43 -11.79 6.51
N PRO A 159 1.38 -12.11 7.30
CA PRO A 159 0.24 -12.97 6.97
C PRO A 159 -1.03 -12.25 6.46
N LEU A 160 -0.96 -10.96 6.08
CA LEU A 160 -2.13 -10.25 5.57
C LEU A 160 -2.61 -10.81 4.23
N THR A 161 -3.92 -10.95 4.10
CA THR A 161 -4.60 -11.40 2.88
C THR A 161 -5.24 -10.22 2.15
N ALA A 162 -5.07 -10.13 0.83
CA ALA A 162 -5.73 -9.12 0.03
C ALA A 162 -7.25 -9.33 0.03
N LEU A 163 -8.02 -8.25 0.19
CA LEU A 163 -9.49 -8.30 0.12
C LEU A 163 -9.98 -8.83 -1.24
N GLU A 164 -9.24 -8.55 -2.32
CA GLU A 164 -9.47 -9.14 -3.63
C GLU A 164 -9.41 -10.68 -3.61
N ASN A 165 -8.41 -11.27 -2.94
CA ASN A 165 -8.28 -12.71 -2.83
C ASN A 165 -9.44 -13.31 -2.03
N ILE A 166 -9.83 -12.70 -0.91
CA ILE A 166 -10.98 -13.16 -0.11
C ILE A 166 -12.24 -13.15 -0.97
N VAL A 167 -12.49 -12.06 -1.69
CA VAL A 167 -13.67 -11.92 -2.54
C VAL A 167 -13.69 -12.96 -3.66
N LEU A 168 -12.57 -13.15 -4.36
CA LEU A 168 -12.52 -14.00 -5.56
C LEU A 168 -12.35 -15.49 -5.26
N GLN A 169 -11.64 -15.84 -4.19
CA GLN A 169 -11.25 -17.22 -3.90
C GLN A 169 -11.99 -17.82 -2.70
N GLN A 170 -12.53 -16.99 -1.81
CA GLN A 170 -13.21 -17.43 -0.58
C GLN A 170 -14.49 -16.59 -0.30
N PRO A 171 -15.37 -16.37 -1.29
CA PRO A 171 -16.55 -15.49 -1.14
C PRO A 171 -17.49 -15.92 -0.01
N GLU A 172 -17.55 -17.22 0.30
CA GLU A 172 -18.31 -17.80 1.40
C GLU A 172 -17.87 -17.26 2.78
N THR A 173 -16.64 -16.76 2.91
CA THR A 173 -16.16 -16.08 4.13
C THR A 173 -16.93 -14.79 4.41
N LEU A 174 -17.49 -14.16 3.37
CA LEU A 174 -18.22 -12.89 3.45
C LEU A 174 -19.72 -13.03 3.19
N GLN A 175 -20.16 -14.19 2.71
CA GLN A 175 -21.55 -14.50 2.36
C GLN A 175 -22.21 -15.42 3.40
N GLY A 176 -23.55 -15.42 3.42
CA GLY A 176 -24.34 -16.21 4.36
C GLY A 176 -24.63 -15.50 5.69
N GLN A 177 -25.72 -15.90 6.35
CA GLN A 177 -26.19 -15.25 7.59
C GLN A 177 -25.16 -15.34 8.73
N GLY A 178 -24.44 -16.47 8.84
CA GLY A 178 -23.42 -16.69 9.86
C GLY A 178 -22.19 -15.77 9.73
N ASN A 179 -21.94 -15.21 8.55
CA ASN A 179 -20.77 -14.35 8.29
C ASN A 179 -21.11 -12.85 8.25
N GLN A 180 -22.37 -12.46 8.48
CA GLN A 180 -22.76 -11.05 8.40
C GLN A 180 -22.02 -10.20 9.44
N GLN A 181 -21.79 -10.71 10.66
CA GLN A 181 -21.02 -10.00 11.69
C GLN A 181 -19.55 -9.82 11.25
N LYS A 182 -18.94 -10.86 10.69
CA LYS A 182 -17.58 -10.82 10.13
C LYS A 182 -17.45 -9.77 9.03
N LYS A 183 -18.36 -9.79 8.06
CA LYS A 183 -18.44 -8.77 6.99
C LYS A 183 -18.59 -7.37 7.58
N ASN A 184 -19.45 -7.17 8.58
CA ASN A 184 -19.62 -5.88 9.26
C ASN A 184 -18.34 -5.44 9.97
N ASN A 185 -17.60 -6.34 10.62
CA ASN A 185 -16.33 -6.03 11.27
C ASN A 185 -15.27 -5.58 10.27
N ILE A 186 -15.14 -6.26 9.13
CA ILE A 186 -14.25 -5.90 8.03
C ILE A 186 -14.62 -4.52 7.45
N LEU A 187 -15.90 -4.29 7.10
CA LEU A 187 -16.35 -3.00 6.58
C LEU A 187 -16.12 -1.88 7.59
N ARG A 188 -16.30 -2.16 8.88
CA ARG A 188 -16.06 -1.20 9.97
C ARG A 188 -14.58 -0.85 10.08
N ALA A 189 -13.69 -1.83 10.05
CA ALA A 189 -12.26 -1.63 10.08
C ALA A 189 -11.78 -0.81 8.87
N ILE A 190 -12.24 -1.15 7.65
CA ILE A 190 -11.90 -0.41 6.43
C ILE A 190 -12.41 1.04 6.50
N ALA A 191 -13.64 1.25 6.97
CA ALA A 191 -14.22 2.59 7.12
C ALA A 191 -13.43 3.44 8.12
N ARG A 192 -13.04 2.86 9.26
CA ARG A 192 -12.21 3.52 10.29
C ARG A 192 -10.82 3.86 9.75
N TYR A 193 -10.17 2.92 9.05
CA TYR A 193 -8.88 3.15 8.40
C TYR A 193 -8.97 4.30 7.39
N ALA A 194 -9.97 4.29 6.51
CA ALA A 194 -10.17 5.35 5.52
C ALA A 194 -10.40 6.72 6.16
N ARG A 195 -11.15 6.76 7.27
CA ARG A 195 -11.36 7.98 8.05
C ARG A 195 -10.05 8.46 8.66
N HIS A 196 -9.31 7.60 9.35
CA HIS A 196 -8.02 7.92 9.96
C HIS A 196 -7.01 8.47 8.94
N MET A 197 -6.98 7.86 7.75
CA MET A 197 -6.16 8.31 6.63
C MET A 197 -6.51 9.75 6.20
N HIS A 198 -7.79 10.04 5.96
CA HIS A 198 -8.24 11.38 5.55
C HIS A 198 -8.11 12.43 6.67
N ASP A 199 -8.37 12.06 7.92
CA ASP A 199 -8.24 12.94 9.08
C ASP A 199 -6.75 13.31 9.30
N SER A 200 -5.82 12.42 8.95
CA SER A 200 -4.37 12.67 8.90
C SER A 200 -3.93 13.53 7.70
N GLY A 201 -4.86 14.00 6.86
CA GLY A 201 -4.59 14.83 5.68
C GLY A 201 -3.97 14.07 4.49
N MET A 202 -3.99 12.74 4.53
CA MET A 202 -3.45 11.88 3.49
C MET A 202 -4.58 11.28 2.65
N ASN A 203 -4.38 11.21 1.34
CA ASN A 203 -5.38 10.67 0.42
C ASN A 203 -4.71 9.73 -0.58
N GLN A 204 -4.86 8.42 -0.37
CA GLN A 204 -4.40 7.42 -1.33
C GLN A 204 -5.29 7.53 -2.59
N LYS A 205 -4.66 7.72 -3.76
CA LYS A 205 -5.37 8.12 -4.99
C LYS A 205 -6.01 6.95 -5.74
N ASP A 206 -5.81 5.72 -5.29
CA ASP A 206 -6.27 4.49 -5.92
C ASP A 206 -6.94 3.59 -4.85
N PHE A 207 -7.76 4.17 -3.97
CA PHE A 207 -8.28 3.51 -2.75
C PHE A 207 -9.42 2.58 -3.15
N ASN A 208 -9.07 1.33 -3.46
CA ASN A 208 -9.98 0.32 -3.96
C ASN A 208 -9.64 -1.05 -3.34
N ALA A 209 -10.56 -2.02 -3.46
CA ALA A 209 -10.46 -3.29 -2.76
C ALA A 209 -9.20 -4.11 -3.12
N THR A 210 -8.60 -3.92 -4.30
CA THR A 210 -7.35 -4.58 -4.71
C THR A 210 -6.11 -4.08 -3.97
N HIS A 211 -6.22 -3.00 -3.18
CA HIS A 211 -5.10 -2.42 -2.43
C HIS A 211 -5.28 -2.52 -0.90
N ILE A 212 -6.32 -3.23 -0.47
CA ILE A 212 -6.65 -3.43 0.94
C ILE A 212 -6.17 -4.83 1.35
N LEU A 213 -5.38 -4.86 2.41
CA LEU A 213 -4.91 -6.06 3.08
C LEU A 213 -5.62 -6.19 4.43
N LEU A 214 -5.96 -7.43 4.78
CA LEU A 214 -6.68 -7.77 6.00
C LEU A 214 -5.96 -8.88 6.75
N GLN A 215 -5.97 -8.80 8.07
CA GLN A 215 -5.47 -9.84 8.97
C GLN A 215 -6.49 -10.07 10.08
N ASP A 216 -6.50 -11.27 10.65
CA ASP A 216 -7.38 -11.66 11.76
C ASP A 216 -8.87 -11.45 11.43
N LEU A 217 -9.33 -12.06 10.33
CA LEU A 217 -10.69 -11.87 9.81
C LEU A 217 -11.79 -12.23 10.81
N GLU A 218 -11.52 -13.17 11.72
CA GLU A 218 -12.44 -13.59 12.78
C GLU A 218 -12.51 -12.60 13.95
N ALA A 219 -11.56 -11.66 14.05
CA ALA A 219 -11.53 -10.70 15.13
C ALA A 219 -12.68 -9.69 15.04
N GLU A 220 -13.05 -9.11 16.18
CA GLU A 220 -14.00 -7.99 16.21
C GLU A 220 -13.44 -6.75 15.51
N GLN A 221 -12.11 -6.62 15.49
CA GLN A 221 -11.37 -5.53 14.88
C GLN A 221 -10.24 -6.10 14.01
N PRO A 222 -10.56 -6.60 12.80
CA PRO A 222 -9.53 -7.08 11.87
C PRO A 222 -8.56 -5.94 11.54
N GLN A 223 -7.27 -6.26 11.44
CA GLN A 223 -6.28 -5.28 11.04
C GLN A 223 -6.42 -4.96 9.56
N VAL A 224 -6.41 -3.68 9.21
CA VAL A 224 -6.43 -3.19 7.83
C VAL A 224 -5.10 -2.55 7.53
N ALA A 225 -4.45 -2.97 6.45
CA ALA A 225 -3.29 -2.27 5.90
C ALA A 225 -3.51 -1.90 4.43
N LEU A 226 -2.82 -0.86 3.97
CA LEU A 226 -2.73 -0.57 2.54
C LEU A 226 -1.38 -0.95 1.98
N PHE A 227 -1.40 -1.40 0.73
CA PHE A 227 -0.22 -1.49 -0.11
C PHE A 227 -0.41 -0.64 -1.38
N ASP A 228 0.68 -0.43 -2.11
CA ASP A 228 0.75 0.51 -3.24
C ASP A 228 0.45 1.96 -2.85
N LEU A 229 1.48 2.61 -2.28
CA LEU A 229 1.43 4.02 -1.87
C LEU A 229 2.17 4.94 -2.86
N GLN A 230 2.27 4.54 -4.13
CA GLN A 230 2.97 5.34 -5.14
C GLN A 230 2.29 6.72 -5.34
N ARG A 231 0.96 6.75 -5.21
CA ARG A 231 0.13 7.94 -5.47
C ARG A 231 -0.66 8.35 -4.23
N VAL A 232 -0.01 9.11 -3.35
CA VAL A 232 -0.64 9.74 -2.18
C VAL A 232 -0.67 11.26 -2.36
N ASP A 233 -1.81 11.87 -2.02
CA ASP A 233 -1.97 13.32 -1.86
C ASP A 233 -1.83 13.70 -0.39
N HIS A 234 -0.95 14.65 -0.09
CA HIS A 234 -0.79 15.23 1.25
C HIS A 234 -1.46 16.60 1.26
N ASN A 235 -2.78 16.63 1.39
CA ASN A 235 -3.54 17.88 1.39
C ASN A 235 -4.66 17.82 2.44
N PRO A 236 -4.47 18.48 3.60
CA PRO A 236 -5.46 18.47 4.66
C PRO A 236 -6.70 19.33 4.36
N LEU A 237 -6.67 20.17 3.32
CA LEU A 237 -7.74 21.11 2.98
C LEU A 237 -8.83 20.48 2.09
N ASN A 238 -8.51 19.42 1.34
CA ASN A 238 -9.44 18.80 0.39
C ASN A 238 -10.37 17.74 1.02
N ARG A 239 -10.89 18.02 2.21
CA ARG A 239 -11.69 17.09 3.04
C ARG A 239 -13.05 16.71 2.45
N PHE A 240 -13.54 17.43 1.44
CA PHE A 240 -14.81 17.12 0.81
C PHE A 240 -14.66 16.18 -0.41
N ARG A 241 -13.70 16.49 -1.29
CA ARG A 241 -13.53 15.80 -2.58
C ARG A 241 -12.91 14.41 -2.41
N TRP A 242 -11.91 14.27 -1.54
CA TRP A 242 -11.17 13.03 -1.41
C TRP A 242 -11.99 11.87 -0.84
N PRO A 243 -12.80 12.05 0.23
CA PRO A 243 -13.69 10.98 0.69
C PRO A 243 -14.67 10.52 -0.38
N ILE A 244 -15.24 11.45 -1.16
CA ILE A 244 -16.13 11.11 -2.27
C ILE A 244 -15.41 10.23 -3.29
N LYS A 245 -14.18 10.60 -3.66
CA LYS A 245 -13.39 9.85 -4.63
C LYS A 245 -13.01 8.46 -4.09
N ALA A 246 -12.43 8.39 -2.89
CA ALA A 246 -11.94 7.17 -2.29
C ALA A 246 -13.07 6.16 -2.08
N LEU A 247 -14.18 6.57 -1.45
CA LEU A 247 -15.32 5.69 -1.22
C LEU A 247 -16.02 5.28 -2.51
N ALA A 248 -15.98 6.13 -3.56
CA ALA A 248 -16.52 5.75 -4.86
C ALA A 248 -15.65 4.71 -5.58
N GLU A 249 -14.32 4.80 -5.48
CA GLU A 249 -13.37 3.81 -6.01
C GLU A 249 -13.49 2.48 -5.28
N LEU A 250 -13.57 2.49 -3.94
CA LEU A 250 -13.83 1.30 -3.15
C LEU A 250 -15.18 0.67 -3.52
N ASN A 251 -16.26 1.47 -3.55
CA ASN A 251 -17.57 0.98 -3.95
C ASN A 251 -17.55 0.35 -5.33
N TYR A 252 -16.85 0.94 -6.29
CA TYR A 252 -16.78 0.41 -7.65
C TYR A 252 -16.16 -1.00 -7.70
N THR A 253 -15.18 -1.27 -6.84
CA THR A 253 -14.47 -2.57 -6.80
C THR A 253 -15.11 -3.62 -5.88
N LEU A 254 -16.03 -3.23 -4.99
CA LEU A 254 -16.78 -4.18 -4.17
C LEU A 254 -17.92 -4.78 -5.00
N PRO A 255 -17.97 -6.10 -5.23
CA PRO A 255 -19.00 -6.71 -6.07
C PRO A 255 -20.38 -6.67 -5.41
N PRO A 256 -21.45 -6.33 -6.14
CA PRO A 256 -22.80 -6.25 -5.59
C PRO A 256 -23.36 -7.59 -5.11
N ALA A 257 -22.84 -8.72 -5.63
CA ALA A 257 -23.22 -10.07 -5.20
C ALA A 257 -22.78 -10.41 -3.76
N ILE A 258 -21.78 -9.70 -3.23
CA ILE A 258 -21.29 -9.87 -1.84
C ILE A 258 -21.66 -8.66 -0.98
N PHE A 259 -21.54 -7.45 -1.55
CA PHE A 259 -21.72 -6.18 -0.86
C PHE A 259 -22.95 -5.42 -1.39
N SER A 260 -24.03 -5.54 -0.64
CA SER A 260 -25.32 -4.90 -0.91
C SER A 260 -25.25 -3.37 -0.78
N GLU A 261 -26.29 -2.67 -1.22
CA GLU A 261 -26.41 -1.23 -0.98
C GLU A 261 -26.43 -0.88 0.52
N SER A 262 -27.04 -1.74 1.35
CA SER A 262 -27.05 -1.60 2.80
C SER A 262 -25.63 -1.68 3.38
N ASP A 263 -24.79 -2.59 2.88
CA ASP A 263 -23.38 -2.71 3.30
C ASP A 263 -22.59 -1.43 2.95
N ARG A 264 -22.87 -0.81 1.80
CA ARG A 264 -22.23 0.44 1.36
C ARG A 264 -22.66 1.64 2.21
N ILE A 265 -23.95 1.71 2.56
CA ILE A 265 -24.48 2.71 3.49
C ILE A 265 -23.85 2.52 4.88
N PHE A 266 -23.74 1.28 5.36
CA PHE A 266 -23.09 0.94 6.63
C PHE A 266 -21.61 1.35 6.65
N LEU A 267 -20.87 1.08 5.57
CA LEU A 267 -19.48 1.52 5.42
C LEU A 267 -19.38 3.05 5.47
N PHE A 268 -20.27 3.76 4.77
CA PHE A 268 -20.29 5.23 4.76
C PHE A 268 -20.69 5.83 6.12
N SER A 269 -21.71 5.29 6.79
CA SER A 269 -22.12 5.77 8.11
C SER A 269 -21.04 5.55 9.16
N THR A 270 -20.37 4.40 9.11
CA THR A 270 -19.20 4.11 9.94
C THR A 270 -18.05 5.07 9.64
N TYR A 271 -17.75 5.34 8.37
CA TYR A 271 -16.74 6.31 7.97
C TYR A 271 -17.03 7.70 8.53
N LYS A 272 -18.31 8.09 8.58
CA LYS A 272 -18.75 9.36 9.18
C LYS A 272 -18.78 9.33 10.71
N GLY A 273 -18.67 8.16 11.33
CA GLY A 273 -18.83 7.96 12.77
C GLY A 273 -20.25 8.28 13.25
N LYS A 274 -21.28 7.94 12.46
CA LYS A 274 -22.68 8.27 12.77
C LYS A 274 -23.56 7.02 12.72
N GLU A 275 -24.46 6.90 13.68
CA GLU A 275 -25.50 5.86 13.68
C GLU A 275 -26.60 6.16 12.66
N SER A 276 -26.90 7.44 12.43
CA SER A 276 -27.87 7.88 11.43
C SER A 276 -27.29 9.00 10.54
N LEU A 277 -27.59 8.92 9.24
CA LEU A 277 -27.10 9.88 8.24
C LEU A 277 -28.04 11.09 8.16
N SER A 278 -27.49 12.29 8.30
CA SER A 278 -28.24 13.55 8.10
C SER A 278 -28.60 13.77 6.62
N ALA A 279 -29.41 14.80 6.32
CA ALA A 279 -29.71 15.19 4.94
C ALA A 279 -28.44 15.51 4.11
N LEU A 280 -27.46 16.18 4.73
CA LEU A 280 -26.17 16.49 4.10
C LEU A 280 -25.33 15.24 3.85
N ASP A 281 -25.32 14.31 4.80
CA ASP A 281 -24.59 13.05 4.63
C ASP A 281 -25.23 12.20 3.52
N ARG A 282 -26.57 12.14 3.48
CA ARG A 282 -27.30 11.47 2.39
C ARG A 282 -27.00 12.12 1.05
N TRP A 283 -26.88 13.45 0.99
CA TRP A 283 -26.47 14.14 -0.23
C TRP A 283 -25.03 13.80 -0.64
N GLN A 284 -24.08 13.78 0.31
CA GLN A 284 -22.70 13.34 0.06
C GLN A 284 -22.66 11.89 -0.46
N TYR A 285 -23.47 11.00 0.12
CA TYR A 285 -23.58 9.62 -0.34
C TYR A 285 -24.12 9.53 -1.78
N ARG A 286 -25.10 10.36 -2.16
CA ARG A 286 -25.54 10.45 -3.57
C ARG A 286 -24.40 10.89 -4.50
N LEU A 287 -23.51 11.78 -4.06
CA LEU A 287 -22.33 12.16 -4.85
C LEU A 287 -21.34 11.01 -5.00
N ILE A 288 -21.13 10.22 -3.94
CA ILE A 288 -20.34 8.99 -3.98
C ILE A 288 -20.93 8.03 -5.03
N ARG A 289 -22.23 7.72 -4.96
CA ARG A 289 -22.91 6.85 -5.93
C ARG A 289 -22.76 7.35 -7.37
N ARG A 290 -23.04 8.63 -7.62
CA ARG A 290 -22.86 9.25 -8.96
C ARG A 290 -21.42 9.13 -9.45
N LYS A 291 -20.44 9.24 -8.56
CA LYS A 291 -19.02 9.08 -8.89
C LYS A 291 -18.68 7.62 -9.17
N THR A 292 -19.22 6.66 -8.41
CA THR A 292 -19.13 5.22 -8.67
C THR A 292 -19.66 4.89 -10.07
N ASP A 293 -20.87 5.37 -10.42
CA ASP A 293 -21.45 5.14 -11.75
C ASP A 293 -20.60 5.76 -12.87
N ARG A 294 -20.00 6.93 -12.61
CA ARG A 294 -19.10 7.59 -13.55
C ARG A 294 -17.83 6.77 -13.78
N ILE A 295 -17.28 6.16 -12.73
CA ILE A 295 -16.14 5.24 -12.84
C ILE A 295 -16.55 4.04 -13.70
N ALA A 296 -17.69 3.40 -13.40
CA ALA A 296 -18.19 2.25 -14.16
C ALA A 296 -18.37 2.56 -15.66
N ARG A 297 -18.97 3.71 -16.00
CA ARG A 297 -19.11 4.14 -17.41
C ARG A 297 -17.76 4.38 -18.08
N HIS A 298 -16.80 4.99 -17.37
CA HIS A 298 -15.47 5.26 -17.91
C HIS A 298 -14.69 3.97 -18.18
N THR A 299 -14.72 3.02 -17.24
CA THR A 299 -14.08 1.70 -17.39
C THR A 299 -14.67 0.95 -18.57
N ARG A 300 -16.01 0.89 -18.69
CA ARG A 300 -16.72 0.27 -19.82
C ARG A 300 -16.35 0.91 -21.16
N LYS A 301 -16.34 2.25 -21.24
CA LYS A 301 -15.98 2.97 -22.46
C LYS A 301 -14.55 2.68 -22.92
N ARG A 302 -13.64 2.37 -22.00
CA ARG A 302 -12.23 2.06 -22.31
C ARG A 302 -11.97 0.58 -22.58
N GLY A 303 -13.00 -0.28 -22.57
CA GLY A 303 -12.84 -1.73 -22.71
C GLY A 303 -11.98 -2.34 -21.61
N LEU A 304 -11.87 -1.67 -20.45
CA LEU A 304 -11.11 -2.19 -19.33
C LEU A 304 -11.99 -3.22 -18.61
N ALA A 305 -11.43 -4.39 -18.31
CA ALA A 305 -12.10 -5.35 -17.45
C ALA A 305 -12.37 -4.69 -16.07
N PRO A 306 -13.56 -4.85 -15.49
CA PRO A 306 -13.78 -4.45 -14.12
C PRO A 306 -12.79 -5.20 -13.21
N LYS A 307 -12.21 -4.49 -12.24
CA LYS A 307 -11.44 -5.15 -11.19
C LYS A 307 -12.43 -5.98 -10.36
N MET A 308 -12.17 -7.28 -10.16
CA MET A 308 -12.94 -8.18 -9.29
C MET A 308 -14.32 -8.70 -9.81
N THR A 309 -14.53 -8.88 -11.13
CA THR A 309 -15.78 -9.46 -11.68
C THR A 309 -15.67 -10.93 -12.10
N GLY A 310 -15.00 -11.76 -11.31
CA GLY A 310 -14.91 -13.22 -11.55
C GLY A 310 -16.07 -14.04 -10.96
N ILE A 311 -17.11 -13.38 -10.44
CA ILE A 311 -18.23 -14.02 -9.74
C ILE A 311 -19.49 -13.67 -10.54
N GLU A 312 -19.76 -14.45 -11.58
CA GLU A 312 -21.08 -14.55 -12.22
C GLU A 312 -21.84 -15.73 -11.62
#